data_AF-A0A1H9PC44-F1
#
_entry.id   AF-A0A1H9PC44-F1
#
_cell.length_a   1.000
_cell.length_b   1.000
_cell.length_c   1.000
_cell.angle_alpha   90.00
_cell.angle_beta   90.00
_cell.angle_gamma   90.00
#
_symmetry.space_group_name_H-M   'P 1'
#
loop_
_entity.id
_entity.type
_entity.pdbx_description
1 polymer ?
#
loop_
_entity_poly.entity_id
_entity_poly.type
_entity_poly.pdbx_seq_one_letter_code
_entity_poly.pdbx_strand_id
1 'polypeptide(L)'
;MSTNGGPMRLPTAGRRLGMAVPARLRTGWQGARHHLLLAPVWGVLMSLCALASLFYHGRAGTGQTAQVLVLYLLGGVLAFPISVFLSRALALGRRAETRFACTFLCLTLLTIAVTAFLFAMQYRLFFARWHAPFATRIWFYQFAFTSAGAVYQFIVMGVRLYMPVGLPALLGMSLWLTRKGGDERGSAVRR
;
A
#
# COMPACT_ATOMS: atom_id res chain seq x y z
N MET A 1 -52.24 -30.50 27.20
CA MET A 1 -51.11 -29.58 27.43
C MET A 1 -49.84 -30.42 27.48
N SER A 2 -48.97 -30.32 26.47
CA SER A 2 -47.64 -30.95 26.50
C SER A 2 -46.62 -29.92 26.02
N THR A 3 -45.78 -29.46 26.94
CA THR A 3 -44.78 -28.42 26.75
C THR A 3 -43.53 -29.04 26.15
N ASN A 4 -43.30 -28.82 24.86
CA ASN A 4 -42.14 -29.34 24.13
C ASN A 4 -40.94 -28.41 24.37
N GLY A 5 -40.27 -28.57 25.51
CA GLY A 5 -39.06 -27.84 25.90
C GLY A 5 -37.80 -28.45 25.29
N GLY A 6 -37.58 -28.27 23.99
CA GLY A 6 -36.32 -28.62 23.36
C GLY A 6 -35.18 -27.70 23.80
N PRO A 7 -33.96 -28.21 24.07
CA PRO A 7 -32.85 -27.38 24.55
C PRO A 7 -32.46 -26.32 23.51
N MET A 8 -32.49 -25.05 23.94
CA MET A 8 -32.03 -23.89 23.17
C MET A 8 -30.54 -24.05 22.84
N ARG A 9 -30.23 -24.44 21.60
CA ARG A 9 -28.85 -24.48 21.10
C ARG A 9 -28.33 -23.06 20.98
N LEU A 10 -27.55 -22.62 21.97
CA LEU A 10 -26.82 -21.35 21.88
C LEU A 10 -25.81 -21.41 20.73
N PRO A 11 -25.73 -20.36 19.88
CA PRO A 11 -24.73 -20.33 18.81
C PRO A 11 -23.34 -20.27 19.42
N THR A 12 -22.50 -21.26 19.10
CA THR A 12 -21.08 -21.31 19.50
C THR A 12 -20.33 -20.14 18.84
N ALA A 13 -20.26 -18.99 19.52
CA ALA A 13 -19.60 -17.78 19.06
C ALA A 13 -18.09 -17.97 18.84
N GLY A 14 -17.46 -18.92 19.53
CA GLY A 14 -16.01 -19.16 19.47
C GLY A 14 -15.47 -19.71 18.15
N ARG A 15 -16.30 -20.40 17.34
CA ARG A 15 -15.85 -21.04 16.08
C ARG A 15 -15.71 -20.06 14.90
N ARG A 16 -16.26 -18.84 15.02
CA ARG A 16 -16.28 -17.84 13.93
C ARG A 16 -14.98 -17.05 13.77
N LEU A 17 -14.17 -16.91 14.82
CA LEU A 17 -12.93 -16.11 14.78
C LEU A 17 -11.77 -16.85 14.10
N GLY A 18 -11.59 -18.16 14.36
CA GLY A 18 -10.51 -18.95 13.76
C GLY A 18 -10.66 -19.17 12.24
N MET A 19 -11.89 -19.25 11.73
CA MET A 19 -12.16 -19.34 10.28
C MET A 19 -12.08 -17.98 9.57
N ALA A 20 -12.02 -16.87 10.31
CA ALA A 20 -12.03 -15.53 9.72
C ALA A 20 -10.66 -15.11 9.17
N VAL A 21 -9.54 -15.53 9.78
CA VAL A 21 -8.19 -15.13 9.33
C VAL A 21 -7.81 -15.78 7.99
N PRO A 22 -7.97 -17.09 7.77
CA PRO A 22 -7.66 -17.71 6.49
C PRO A 22 -8.51 -17.15 5.34
N ALA A 23 -9.79 -16.85 5.61
CA ALA A 23 -10.69 -16.23 4.64
C ALA A 23 -10.24 -14.81 4.24
N ARG A 24 -9.77 -14.00 5.20
CA ARG A 24 -9.22 -12.66 4.94
C ARG A 24 -7.95 -12.73 4.11
N LEU A 25 -7.01 -13.58 4.49
CA LEU A 25 -5.75 -13.77 3.76
C LEU A 25 -5.99 -14.25 2.33
N ARG A 26 -6.89 -15.23 2.14
CA ARG A 26 -7.28 -15.71 0.81
C ARG A 26 -7.91 -14.61 -0.03
N THR A 27 -8.80 -13.81 0.55
CA THR A 27 -9.45 -12.69 -0.15
C THR A 27 -8.44 -11.62 -0.57
N GLY A 28 -7.52 -11.28 0.33
CA GLY A 28 -6.42 -10.36 0.03
C GLY A 28 -5.54 -10.88 -1.10
N TRP A 29 -5.10 -12.14 -1.00
CA TRP A 29 -4.22 -12.78 -1.99
C TRP A 29 -4.87 -12.87 -3.37
N GLN A 30 -6.13 -13.30 -3.43
CA GLN A 30 -6.89 -13.33 -4.68
C GLN A 30 -6.95 -11.94 -5.31
N GLY A 31 -7.31 -10.91 -4.54
CA GLY A 31 -7.37 -9.57 -5.09
C GLY A 31 -6.02 -9.05 -5.60
N ALA A 32 -4.94 -9.25 -4.84
CA ALA A 32 -3.60 -8.85 -5.28
C ALA A 32 -3.20 -9.55 -6.58
N ARG A 33 -3.48 -10.86 -6.71
CA ARG A 33 -3.22 -11.62 -7.93
C ARG A 33 -4.06 -11.14 -9.13
N HIS A 34 -5.36 -10.89 -8.94
CA HIS A 34 -6.23 -10.44 -10.03
C HIS A 34 -5.87 -9.04 -10.54
N HIS A 35 -5.28 -8.20 -9.69
CA HIS A 35 -4.91 -6.82 -10.04
C HIS A 35 -3.40 -6.64 -10.26
N LEU A 36 -2.61 -7.71 -10.30
CA LEU A 36 -1.15 -7.59 -10.39
C LEU A 36 -0.68 -6.82 -11.63
N LEU A 37 -1.41 -6.96 -12.75
CA LEU A 37 -1.12 -6.25 -14.00
C LEU A 37 -1.33 -4.73 -13.92
N LEU A 38 -2.00 -4.23 -12.87
CA LEU A 38 -2.15 -2.79 -12.63
C LEU A 38 -0.99 -2.19 -11.84
N ALA A 39 -0.10 -3.01 -11.28
CA ALA A 39 1.06 -2.51 -10.55
C ALA A 39 1.96 -1.61 -11.43
N PRO A 40 2.34 -1.99 -12.68
CA PRO A 40 3.05 -1.09 -13.59
C PRO A 40 2.30 0.20 -13.88
N VAL A 41 0.98 0.13 -14.08
CA VAL A 41 0.13 1.31 -14.35
C VAL A 41 0.16 2.28 -13.17
N TRP A 42 0.05 1.76 -11.94
CA TRP A 42 0.15 2.58 -10.73
C TRP A 42 1.54 3.21 -10.59
N GLY A 43 2.60 2.44 -10.86
CA GLY A 43 3.98 2.95 -10.88
C GLY A 43 4.17 4.09 -11.88
N VAL A 44 3.72 3.91 -13.13
CA VAL A 44 3.79 4.97 -14.16
C VAL A 44 3.03 6.21 -13.71
N LEU A 45 1.83 6.05 -13.15
CA LEU A 45 1.03 7.16 -12.65
C LEU A 45 1.76 7.93 -11.53
N MET A 46 2.40 7.23 -10.58
CA MET A 46 3.20 7.86 -9.53
C MET A 46 4.44 8.59 -10.08
N SER A 47 5.11 8.01 -11.08
CA SER A 47 6.21 8.66 -11.78
C SER A 47 5.75 9.91 -12.53
N LEU A 48 4.58 9.87 -13.18
CA LEU A 48 4.00 11.03 -13.86
C LEU A 48 3.59 12.13 -12.87
N CYS A 49 3.03 11.78 -11.71
CA CYS A 49 2.76 12.76 -10.64
C CYS A 49 4.06 13.43 -10.16
N ALA A 50 5.13 12.66 -9.96
CA ALA A 50 6.43 13.21 -9.58
C ALA A 50 6.99 14.14 -10.66
N LEU A 51 6.92 13.71 -11.93
CA LEU A 51 7.36 14.50 -13.08
C LEU A 51 6.59 15.83 -13.17
N ALA A 52 5.27 15.79 -13.10
CA ALA A 52 4.43 16.98 -13.10
C ALA A 52 4.78 17.93 -11.95
N SER A 53 4.94 17.39 -10.73
CA SER A 53 5.36 18.18 -9.57
C SER A 53 6.75 18.81 -9.77
N LEU A 54 7.71 18.07 -10.35
CA LEU A 54 9.03 18.63 -10.68
C LEU A 54 8.95 19.74 -11.73
N PHE A 55 8.09 19.59 -12.75
CA PHE A 55 7.83 20.64 -13.73
C PHE A 55 7.24 21.89 -13.07
N TYR A 56 6.23 21.76 -12.22
CA TYR A 56 5.62 22.90 -11.51
C TYR A 56 6.60 23.65 -10.62
N HIS A 57 7.59 22.97 -10.05
CA HIS A 57 8.62 23.58 -9.21
C HIS A 57 9.86 24.04 -9.99
N GLY A 58 9.84 23.99 -11.33
CA GLY A 58 10.98 24.39 -12.18
C GLY A 58 12.22 23.50 -12.01
N ARG A 59 12.05 22.24 -11.56
CA ARG A 59 13.12 21.27 -11.27
C ARG A 59 13.21 20.14 -12.28
N ALA A 60 12.34 20.13 -13.28
CA ALA A 60 12.41 19.17 -14.38
C ALA A 60 13.66 19.41 -15.24
N GLY A 61 14.29 18.32 -15.70
CA GLY A 61 15.48 18.38 -16.56
C GLY A 61 16.82 18.49 -15.81
N THR A 62 16.81 18.41 -14.47
CA THR A 62 18.05 18.25 -13.69
C THR A 62 18.62 16.84 -13.86
N GLY A 63 19.94 16.66 -13.66
CA GLY A 63 20.62 15.35 -13.81
C GLY A 63 20.09 14.22 -12.90
N GLN A 64 19.31 14.56 -11.87
CA GLN A 64 18.71 13.61 -10.93
C GLN A 64 17.28 13.22 -11.29
N THR A 65 16.66 13.89 -12.28
CA THR A 65 15.24 13.68 -12.66
C THR A 65 14.96 12.22 -12.92
N ALA A 66 15.78 11.55 -13.74
CA ALA A 66 15.59 10.14 -14.08
C ALA A 66 15.60 9.22 -12.85
N GLN A 67 16.50 9.46 -11.89
CA GLN A 67 16.59 8.66 -10.66
C GLN A 67 15.34 8.86 -9.78
N VAL A 68 14.83 10.09 -9.69
CA VAL A 68 13.57 10.37 -8.98
C VAL A 68 12.40 9.66 -9.66
N LEU A 69 12.28 9.71 -10.98
CA LEU A 69 11.20 9.03 -11.69
C LEU A 69 11.22 7.52 -11.47
N VAL A 70 12.40 6.88 -11.58
CA VAL A 70 12.57 5.46 -11.32
C VAL A 70 12.20 5.10 -9.88
N LEU A 71 12.60 5.92 -8.91
CA LEU A 71 12.25 5.71 -7.50
C LEU A 71 10.73 5.69 -7.29
N TYR A 72 10.01 6.65 -7.87
CA TYR A 72 8.54 6.75 -7.73
C TYR A 72 7.80 5.66 -8.51
N LEU A 73 8.34 5.27 -9.68
CA LEU A 73 7.86 4.14 -10.46
C LEU A 73 7.94 2.86 -9.61
N LEU A 74 9.13 2.51 -9.13
CA LEU A 74 9.35 1.28 -8.35
C LEU A 74 8.57 1.29 -7.04
N GLY A 75 8.52 2.44 -6.37
CA GLY A 75 7.71 2.64 -5.18
C GLY A 75 6.23 2.32 -5.41
N GLY A 76 5.65 2.86 -6.50
CA GLY A 76 4.28 2.54 -6.89
C GLY A 76 4.08 1.07 -7.27
N VAL A 77 4.93 0.51 -8.14
CA VAL A 77 4.83 -0.89 -8.59
C VAL A 77 4.83 -1.85 -7.40
N LEU A 78 5.75 -1.66 -6.45
CA LEU A 78 5.89 -2.55 -5.30
C LEU A 78 4.78 -2.33 -4.25
N ALA A 79 4.36 -1.09 -4.03
CA ALA A 79 3.31 -0.78 -3.06
C ALA A 79 1.93 -1.29 -3.48
N PHE A 80 1.63 -1.29 -4.78
CA PHE A 80 0.30 -1.60 -5.29
C PHE A 80 -0.24 -2.98 -4.86
N PRO A 81 0.45 -4.12 -5.10
CA PRO A 81 -0.06 -5.44 -4.72
C PRO A 81 -0.23 -5.58 -3.20
N ILE A 82 0.66 -4.98 -2.41
CA ILE A 82 0.59 -5.00 -0.94
C ILE A 82 -0.64 -4.21 -0.47
N SER A 83 -0.92 -3.07 -1.10
CA SER A 83 -2.08 -2.21 -0.82
C SER A 83 -3.39 -2.91 -1.13
N VAL A 84 -3.49 -3.56 -2.29
CA VAL A 84 -4.68 -4.34 -2.68
C VAL A 84 -4.88 -5.54 -1.75
N PHE A 85 -3.80 -6.25 -1.40
CA PHE A 85 -3.85 -7.35 -0.45
C PHE A 85 -4.44 -6.90 0.89
N LEU A 86 -3.84 -5.88 1.48
CA LEU A 86 -4.18 -5.43 2.83
C LEU A 86 -5.58 -4.81 2.88
N SER A 87 -5.91 -3.94 1.93
CA SER A 87 -7.24 -3.30 1.85
C SER A 87 -8.36 -4.33 1.73
N ARG A 88 -8.21 -5.37 0.91
CA ARG A 88 -9.24 -6.41 0.75
C ARG A 88 -9.33 -7.35 1.94
N ALA A 89 -8.20 -7.67 2.58
CA ALA A 89 -8.18 -8.47 3.80
C ALA A 89 -8.85 -7.73 4.98
N LEU A 90 -8.61 -6.43 5.11
CA LEU A 90 -9.17 -5.58 6.17
C LEU A 90 -10.66 -5.30 5.95
N ALA A 91 -11.06 -5.02 4.72
CA ALA A 91 -12.43 -4.63 4.38
C ALA A 91 -13.40 -5.81 4.13
N LEU A 92 -12.98 -7.04 4.41
CA LEU A 92 -13.84 -8.23 4.27
C LEU A 92 -15.13 -8.08 5.08
N GLY A 93 -16.28 -8.16 4.40
CA GLY A 93 -17.60 -8.08 5.04
C GLY A 93 -18.02 -6.68 5.46
N ARG A 94 -17.29 -5.63 5.03
CA ARG A 94 -17.61 -4.23 5.31
C ARG A 94 -18.41 -3.57 4.18
N ARG A 95 -19.07 -2.46 4.48
CA ARG A 95 -19.82 -1.64 3.52
C ARG A 95 -18.90 -0.98 2.49
N ALA A 96 -19.46 -0.47 1.40
CA ALA A 96 -18.70 0.11 0.29
C ALA A 96 -17.83 1.31 0.73
N GLU A 97 -18.34 2.14 1.64
CA GLU A 97 -17.64 3.32 2.16
C GLU A 97 -16.38 2.91 2.93
N THR A 98 -16.48 1.90 3.79
CA THR A 98 -15.32 1.36 4.52
C THR A 98 -14.31 0.71 3.58
N ARG A 99 -14.77 0.02 2.53
CA ARG A 99 -13.88 -0.57 1.52
C ARG A 99 -13.10 0.49 0.76
N PHE A 100 -13.78 1.57 0.38
CA PHE A 100 -13.14 2.73 -0.23
C PHE A 100 -12.09 3.35 0.70
N ALA A 101 -12.47 3.66 1.94
CA ALA A 101 -11.55 4.24 2.93
C ALA A 101 -10.33 3.33 3.19
N CYS A 102 -10.53 2.02 3.36
CA CYS A 102 -9.43 1.06 3.51
C CYS A 102 -8.53 1.04 2.27
N THR A 103 -9.10 1.05 1.07
CA THR A 103 -8.33 1.06 -0.19
C THR A 103 -7.51 2.33 -0.31
N PHE A 104 -8.13 3.49 -0.10
CA PHE A 104 -7.48 4.79 -0.13
C PHE A 104 -6.34 4.86 0.88
N LEU A 105 -6.60 4.55 2.15
CA LEU A 105 -5.57 4.60 3.21
C LEU A 105 -4.44 3.61 2.95
N CYS A 106 -4.73 2.36 2.58
CA CYS A 106 -3.67 1.39 2.28
C CYS A 106 -2.83 1.83 1.08
N LEU A 107 -3.47 2.28 0.00
CA LEU A 107 -2.78 2.71 -1.21
C LEU A 107 -1.90 3.94 -0.95
N THR A 108 -2.39 4.93 -0.19
CA THR A 108 -1.62 6.11 0.19
C THR A 108 -0.46 5.74 1.11
N LEU A 109 -0.73 5.11 2.26
CA LEU A 109 0.28 4.87 3.28
C LEU A 109 1.36 3.91 2.80
N LEU A 110 1.00 2.84 2.08
CA LEU A 110 1.99 1.90 1.58
C LEU A 110 2.77 2.45 0.38
N THR A 111 2.17 3.26 -0.49
CA THR A 111 2.95 3.94 -1.54
C THR A 111 4.00 4.85 -0.92
N ILE A 112 3.63 5.65 0.09
CA ILE A 112 4.59 6.50 0.80
C ILE A 112 5.65 5.66 1.51
N ALA A 113 5.25 4.63 2.26
CA ALA A 113 6.17 3.82 3.05
C ALA A 113 7.17 3.04 2.19
N VAL A 114 6.71 2.43 1.09
CA VAL A 114 7.58 1.66 0.19
C VAL A 114 8.54 2.59 -0.54
N THR A 115 8.09 3.73 -1.06
CA THR A 115 8.99 4.69 -1.71
C THR A 115 10.00 5.28 -0.72
N ALA A 116 9.58 5.61 0.50
CA ALA A 116 10.48 6.06 1.56
C ALA A 116 11.52 5.00 1.92
N PHE A 117 11.12 3.73 1.97
CA PHE A 117 12.03 2.62 2.21
C PHE A 117 13.06 2.46 1.08
N LEU A 118 12.63 2.49 -0.18
CA LEU A 118 13.54 2.45 -1.34
C LEU A 118 14.52 3.62 -1.32
N PHE A 119 14.03 4.82 -1.04
CA PHE A 119 14.86 6.01 -0.87
C PHE A 119 15.90 5.82 0.24
N ALA A 120 15.46 5.34 1.41
CA ALA A 120 16.34 5.09 2.55
C ALA A 120 17.41 4.03 2.24
N MET A 121 17.08 2.99 1.48
CA MET A 121 18.05 1.98 1.06
C MET A 121 19.08 2.55 0.08
N GLN A 122 18.65 3.33 -0.91
CA GLN A 122 19.55 4.03 -1.83
C GLN A 122 20.45 5.02 -1.09
N TYR A 123 19.88 5.81 -0.18
CA TYR A 123 20.60 6.77 0.65
C TYR A 123 21.66 6.06 1.52
N ARG A 124 21.26 4.99 2.20
CA ARG A 124 22.17 4.16 3.01
C ARG A 124 23.28 3.55 2.16
N LEU A 125 23.01 3.07 0.94
CA LEU A 125 24.05 2.51 0.07
C LEU A 125 25.11 3.55 -0.28
N PHE A 126 24.71 4.79 -0.53
CA PHE A 126 25.64 5.89 -0.75
C PHE A 126 26.51 6.18 0.48
N PHE A 127 25.92 6.17 1.68
CA PHE A 127 26.66 6.47 2.90
C PHE A 127 27.45 5.28 3.48
N ALA A 128 27.17 4.05 3.04
CA ALA A 128 27.78 2.83 3.59
C ALA A 128 29.32 2.82 3.52
N ARG A 129 29.94 3.55 2.57
CA ARG A 129 31.40 3.67 2.46
C ARG A 129 32.08 4.39 3.63
N TRP A 130 31.31 5.15 4.42
CA TRP A 130 31.80 5.82 5.64
C TRP A 130 31.27 5.14 6.91
N HIS A 131 30.61 4.00 6.78
CA HIS A 131 30.10 3.24 7.91
C HIS A 131 31.16 2.25 8.43
N ALA A 132 31.03 1.87 9.70
CA ALA A 132 31.81 0.80 10.30
C ALA A 132 31.57 -0.55 9.57
N PRO A 133 32.46 -1.55 9.74
CA PRO A 133 32.24 -2.88 9.18
C PRO A 133 30.90 -3.49 9.61
N PHE A 134 30.34 -4.31 8.71
CA PHE A 134 29.07 -5.00 8.94
C PHE A 134 29.07 -5.79 10.24
N ALA A 135 27.89 -5.88 10.88
CA ALA A 135 27.65 -6.60 12.13
C ALA A 135 28.39 -6.08 13.37
N THR A 136 29.00 -4.89 13.32
CA THR A 136 29.48 -4.19 14.52
C THR A 136 28.35 -3.41 15.19
N ARG A 137 28.43 -3.18 16.50
CA ARG A 137 27.45 -2.36 17.24
C ARG A 137 27.29 -0.97 16.63
N ILE A 138 28.39 -0.34 16.22
CA ILE A 138 28.41 0.99 15.58
C ILE A 138 27.67 0.95 14.24
N TRP A 139 27.87 -0.09 13.43
CA TRP A 139 27.17 -0.26 12.16
C TRP A 139 25.65 -0.29 12.34
N PHE A 140 25.14 -0.97 13.36
CA PHE A 140 23.70 -0.99 13.64
C PHE A 140 23.14 0.40 13.96
N TYR A 141 23.85 1.19 14.78
CA TYR A 141 23.44 2.57 15.07
C TYR A 141 23.46 3.43 13.79
N GLN A 142 24.54 3.38 13.02
CA GLN A 142 24.66 4.15 11.79
C GLN A 142 23.57 3.75 10.78
N PHE A 143 23.31 2.44 10.59
CA PHE A 143 22.23 1.95 9.75
C PHE A 143 20.87 2.50 10.18
N ALA A 144 20.56 2.45 11.48
CA ALA A 144 19.28 2.93 12.00
C ALA A 144 19.11 4.44 11.81
N PHE A 145 20.07 5.26 12.25
CA PHE A 145 19.97 6.72 12.19
C PHE A 145 20.05 7.27 10.76
N THR A 146 20.91 6.71 9.90
CA THR A 146 20.95 7.11 8.48
C THR A 146 19.66 6.75 7.76
N SER A 147 19.10 5.55 8.01
CA SER A 147 17.83 5.15 7.39
C SER A 147 16.66 5.99 7.92
N ALA A 148 16.59 6.24 9.23
CA ALA A 148 15.56 7.09 9.83
C ALA A 148 15.63 8.53 9.32
N GLY A 149 16.83 9.10 9.23
CA GLY A 149 17.06 10.42 8.66
C GLY A 149 16.61 10.51 7.20
N ALA A 150 16.92 9.48 6.39
CA ALA A 150 16.47 9.40 5.00
C ALA A 150 14.94 9.31 4.88
N VAL A 151 14.28 8.48 5.71
CA VAL A 151 12.81 8.40 5.75
C VAL A 151 12.21 9.77 6.10
N TYR A 152 12.74 10.45 7.11
CA TYR A 152 12.29 11.79 7.47
C TYR A 152 12.45 12.80 6.32
N GLN A 153 13.62 12.83 5.67
CA GLN A 153 13.87 13.67 4.50
C GLN A 153 12.86 13.40 3.36
N PHE A 154 12.58 12.12 3.09
CA PHE A 154 11.58 11.73 2.11
C PHE A 154 10.17 12.19 2.50
N ILE A 155 9.77 12.06 3.77
CA ILE A 155 8.45 12.51 4.22
C ILE A 155 8.29 14.02 4.01
N VAL A 156 9.31 14.81 4.36
CA VAL A 156 9.24 16.28 4.25
C VAL A 156 9.26 16.75 2.79
N MET A 157 10.13 16.17 1.97
CA MET A 157 10.37 16.65 0.60
C MET A 157 9.73 15.77 -0.48
N GLY A 158 9.84 14.45 -0.36
CA GLY A 158 9.34 13.48 -1.32
C GLY A 158 7.82 13.40 -1.37
N VAL A 159 7.12 13.50 -0.24
CA VAL A 159 5.64 13.47 -0.24
C VAL A 159 5.04 14.65 -1.02
N ARG A 160 5.74 15.79 -1.07
CA ARG A 160 5.33 16.95 -1.87
C ARG A 160 5.36 16.69 -3.38
N LEU A 161 6.06 15.66 -3.85
CA LEU A 161 6.01 15.26 -5.25
C LEU A 161 4.77 14.40 -5.56
N TYR A 162 4.13 13.81 -4.54
CA TYR A 162 2.83 13.15 -4.68
C TYR A 162 1.66 14.13 -4.59
N MET A 163 1.77 15.24 -3.85
CA MET A 163 0.63 16.12 -3.53
C MET A 163 0.85 17.53 -4.08
N PRO A 164 -0.15 18.18 -4.70
CA PRO A 164 -1.56 17.75 -4.83
C PRO A 164 -1.84 16.84 -6.04
N VAL A 165 -0.91 16.71 -6.98
CA VAL A 165 -1.15 16.09 -8.31
C VAL A 165 -1.58 14.61 -8.23
N GLY A 166 -1.15 13.88 -7.21
CA GLY A 166 -1.45 12.47 -7.00
C GLY A 166 -2.78 12.19 -6.27
N LEU A 167 -3.45 13.21 -5.73
CA LEU A 167 -4.78 13.04 -5.09
C LEU A 167 -5.83 12.49 -6.08
N PRO A 168 -6.02 13.07 -7.28
CA PRO A 168 -6.94 12.54 -8.27
C PRO A 168 -6.64 11.09 -8.65
N ALA A 169 -5.36 10.74 -8.81
CA ALA A 169 -4.91 9.38 -9.09
C ALA A 169 -5.30 8.40 -7.97
N LEU A 170 -5.05 8.78 -6.70
CA LEU A 170 -5.41 7.99 -5.52
C LEU A 170 -6.92 7.79 -5.40
N LEU A 171 -7.71 8.87 -5.57
CA LEU A 171 -9.17 8.81 -5.52
C LEU A 171 -9.72 7.93 -6.64
N GLY A 172 -9.27 8.15 -7.87
CA GLY A 172 -9.70 7.39 -9.05
C GLY A 172 -9.42 5.89 -8.92
N MET A 173 -8.19 5.52 -8.55
CA MET A 173 -7.80 4.12 -8.37
C MET A 173 -8.58 3.47 -7.20
N SER A 174 -8.76 4.19 -6.10
CA SER A 174 -9.50 3.68 -4.93
C SER A 174 -10.98 3.43 -5.24
N LEU A 175 -11.61 4.35 -5.99
CA LEU A 175 -12.99 4.17 -6.47
C LEU A 175 -13.09 2.99 -7.43
N TRP A 176 -12.17 2.88 -8.39
CA TRP A 176 -12.17 1.81 -9.39
C TRP A 176 -12.04 0.42 -8.73
N LEU A 177 -11.10 0.26 -7.80
CA LEU A 177 -10.89 -0.99 -7.05
C LEU A 177 -12.10 -1.36 -6.19
N THR A 178 -12.76 -0.36 -5.59
CA THR A 178 -13.94 -0.59 -4.75
C THR A 178 -15.15 -1.03 -5.57
N ARG A 179 -15.37 -0.40 -6.73
CA ARG A 179 -16.48 -0.71 -7.65
C ARG A 179 -16.36 -2.12 -8.23
N LYS A 180 -15.19 -2.47 -8.79
CA LYS A 180 -14.96 -3.78 -9.42
C LYS A 180 -15.11 -4.94 -8.44
N GLY A 181 -14.71 -4.75 -7.18
CA GLY A 181 -14.93 -5.74 -6.13
C GLY A 181 -16.38 -5.85 -5.64
N GLY A 182 -17.30 -4.98 -6.07
CA GLY A 182 -18.74 -5.11 -5.86
C GLY A 182 -19.36 -6.07 -6.87
N ASP A 183 -19.01 -5.91 -8.14
CA ASP A 183 -19.52 -6.72 -9.25
C ASP A 183 -19.17 -8.21 -9.09
N GLU A 184 -17.93 -8.51 -8.67
CA GLU A 184 -17.46 -9.89 -8.40
C GLU A 184 -18.28 -10.62 -7.32
N ARG A 185 -18.85 -9.89 -6.35
CA ARG A 185 -19.72 -10.47 -5.31
C ARG A 185 -21.14 -10.66 -5.79
N GLY A 186 -21.64 -9.75 -6.64
CA GLY A 186 -22.97 -9.87 -7.24
C GLY A 186 -23.10 -11.08 -8.17
N SER A 187 -22.02 -11.46 -8.87
CA SER A 187 -22.00 -12.65 -9.73
C SER A 187 -21.89 -13.96 -8.94
N ALA A 188 -21.25 -13.95 -7.76
CA ALA A 188 -21.10 -15.12 -6.90
C ALA A 188 -22.35 -15.45 -6.07
N VAL A 189 -23.25 -14.48 -5.83
CA VAL A 189 -24.54 -14.71 -5.13
C VAL A 189 -25.64 -15.19 -6.08
N ARG A 190 -25.48 -15.05 -7.39
CA ARG A 190 -26.42 -15.51 -8.42
C ARG A 190 -26.13 -16.93 -8.95
N ARG A 191 -25.19 -17.66 -8.36
CA ARG A 191 -24.90 -19.08 -8.64
C ARG A 191 -25.11 -19.89 -7.38
#